data_AF-A0A286RLA1-F1
#
_entry.id   AF-A0A286RLA1-F1
#
_cell.length_a   1.000
_cell.length_b   1.000
_cell.length_c   1.000
_cell.angle_alpha   90.00
_cell.angle_beta   90.00
_cell.angle_gamma   90.00
#
_symmetry.space_group_name_H-M   'P 1'
#
loop_
_entity.id
_entity.type
_entity.pdbx_description
1 polymer ?
#
loop_
_entity_poly.entity_id
_entity_poly.type
_entity_poly.pdbx_seq_one_letter_code
_entity_poly.pdbx_strand_id
1 'polypeptide(L)'
;MLWRLKSLVWMLTLSLLLIGCGRQQSQRVAPPSPVDDLKTALQQVVQTGEVGSSAMLIKEKIEALKATDAAKADALAQDVAELEKLDGKPQQAKAKAQEMLNKLGS
;
A
#
# COMPACT_ATOMS: atom_id res chain seq x y z
N MET A 1 -47.72 8.51 -17.05
CA MET A 1 -46.97 8.93 -15.83
C MET A 1 -45.57 8.29 -15.69
N LEU A 2 -45.10 7.44 -16.62
CA LEU A 2 -43.80 6.74 -16.49
C LEU A 2 -42.58 7.50 -17.04
N TRP A 3 -42.77 8.63 -17.74
CA TRP A 3 -41.66 9.35 -18.37
C TRP A 3 -40.96 10.38 -17.47
N ARG A 4 -41.66 10.90 -16.46
CA ARG A 4 -41.08 11.88 -15.53
C ARG A 4 -40.17 11.28 -14.45
N LEU A 5 -40.40 10.01 -14.08
CA LEU A 5 -39.51 9.30 -13.15
C LEU A 5 -38.17 8.89 -13.80
N LYS A 6 -38.16 8.52 -15.09
CA LYS A 6 -36.91 8.14 -15.80
C LYS A 6 -35.97 9.33 -16.02
N SER A 7 -36.51 10.54 -16.19
CA SER A 7 -35.70 11.75 -16.36
C SER A 7 -35.07 12.24 -15.06
N LEU A 8 -35.70 12.01 -13.90
CA LEU A 8 -35.14 12.36 -12.59
C LEU A 8 -34.05 11.37 -12.14
N VAL A 9 -34.22 10.07 -12.42
CA VAL A 9 -33.21 9.05 -12.07
C VAL A 9 -31.93 9.24 -12.89
N TRP A 10 -32.03 9.58 -14.17
CA TRP A 10 -30.87 9.87 -15.02
C TRP A 10 -30.11 11.14 -14.61
N MET A 11 -30.82 12.16 -14.10
CA MET A 11 -30.19 13.37 -13.60
C MET A 11 -29.51 13.17 -12.23
N LEU A 12 -30.03 12.27 -11.40
CA LEU A 12 -29.46 11.94 -10.09
C LEU A 12 -28.17 11.10 -10.20
N THR A 13 -28.02 10.29 -11.27
CA THR A 13 -26.81 9.49 -11.49
C THR A 13 -25.63 10.31 -12.01
N LEU A 14 -25.89 11.44 -12.66
CA LEU A 14 -24.83 12.30 -13.22
C LEU A 14 -24.15 13.19 -12.15
N SER A 15 -24.85 13.49 -11.05
CA SER A 15 -24.31 14.32 -9.96
C SER A 15 -23.33 13.59 -9.03
N LEU A 16 -23.30 12.25 -9.04
CA LEU A 16 -22.33 11.47 -8.25
C LEU A 16 -20.92 11.41 -8.90
N LEU A 17 -20.75 11.82 -10.16
CA LEU A 17 -19.44 11.84 -10.82
C LEU A 17 -18.60 13.09 -10.53
N LEU A 18 -19.19 14.15 -9.95
CA LEU A 18 -18.51 15.44 -9.74
C LEU A 18 -17.96 15.65 -8.32
N ILE A 19 -18.09 14.66 -7.43
CA ILE A 19 -17.45 14.64 -6.09
C ILE A 19 -16.17 13.78 -6.12
N GLY A 20 -15.60 13.56 -7.31
CA GLY A 20 -14.34 12.85 -7.51
C GLY A 20 -13.14 13.79 -7.51
N CYS A 21 -12.33 13.68 -6.45
CA CYS A 21 -10.98 14.23 -6.22
C CYS A 21 -10.82 15.76 -6.11
N GLY A 22 -10.75 16.19 -4.85
CA GLY A 22 -10.26 17.49 -4.45
C GLY A 22 -8.84 17.76 -4.95
N ARG A 23 -8.70 18.97 -5.50
CA ARG A 23 -7.58 19.91 -5.36
C ARG A 23 -6.27 19.31 -4.82
N GLN A 24 -5.41 18.83 -5.71
CA GLN A 24 -4.05 18.47 -5.34
C GLN A 24 -3.16 19.73 -5.33
N GLN A 25 -2.98 20.30 -4.14
CA GLN A 25 -1.96 21.31 -3.87
C GLN A 25 -0.60 20.63 -4.07
N SER A 26 0.13 21.05 -5.10
CA SER A 26 1.48 20.53 -5.39
C SER A 26 2.44 21.05 -4.31
N GLN A 27 2.49 20.37 -3.17
CA GLN A 27 3.55 20.53 -2.20
C GLN A 27 4.81 19.91 -2.78
N ARG A 28 5.94 20.61 -2.66
CA ARG A 28 7.26 20.00 -2.85
C ARG A 28 7.40 18.90 -1.81
N VAL A 29 7.06 17.68 -2.18
CA VAL A 29 7.38 16.49 -1.41
C VAL A 29 8.90 16.35 -1.43
N ALA A 30 9.52 16.43 -0.26
CA ALA A 30 10.80 15.77 -0.09
C ALA A 30 10.59 14.32 -0.55
N PRO A 31 11.50 13.74 -1.36
CA PRO A 31 11.35 12.36 -1.77
C PRO A 31 11.14 11.51 -0.51
N PRO A 32 10.07 10.70 -0.44
CA PRO A 32 9.79 9.90 0.75
C PRO A 32 11.02 9.08 1.07
N SER A 33 11.32 8.97 2.37
CA SER A 33 12.45 8.15 2.76
C SER A 33 12.16 6.70 2.33
N PRO A 34 13.19 5.92 1.94
CA PRO A 34 12.99 4.52 1.57
C PRO A 34 12.31 3.71 2.69
N VAL A 35 12.45 4.17 3.95
CA VAL A 35 11.78 3.60 5.13
C VAL A 35 10.28 3.89 5.14
N ASP A 36 9.84 5.11 4.77
CA ASP A 36 8.43 5.48 4.70
C ASP A 36 7.69 4.73 3.58
N ASP A 37 8.33 4.59 2.42
CA ASP A 37 7.79 3.81 1.30
C ASP A 37 7.67 2.32 1.66
N LEU A 38 8.70 1.77 2.31
CA LEU A 38 8.70 0.39 2.79
C LEU A 38 7.59 0.16 3.82
N LYS A 39 7.42 1.09 4.76
CA LYS A 39 6.33 1.05 5.76
C LYS A 39 4.97 1.08 5.08
N THR A 40 4.79 1.95 4.08
CA THR A 40 3.53 2.06 3.33
C THR A 40 3.22 0.75 2.60
N ALA A 41 4.21 0.15 1.92
CA ALA A 41 4.02 -1.11 1.21
C ALA A 41 3.66 -2.26 2.16
N LEU A 42 4.31 -2.36 3.32
CA LEU A 42 3.96 -3.36 4.34
C LEU A 42 2.58 -3.12 4.94
N GLN A 43 2.18 -1.86 5.15
CA GLN A 43 0.81 -1.52 5.59
C GLN A 43 -0.25 -1.91 4.57
N GLN A 44 0.05 -1.86 3.27
CA GLN A 44 -0.85 -2.39 2.25
C GLN A 44 -1.05 -3.90 2.45
N VAL A 45 0.03 -4.66 2.65
CA VAL A 45 -0.06 -6.10 2.90
C VAL A 45 -0.83 -6.41 4.19
N VAL A 46 -0.65 -5.64 5.27
CA VAL A 46 -1.43 -5.79 6.51
C VAL A 46 -2.93 -5.56 6.27
N GLN A 47 -3.28 -4.59 5.42
CA GLN A 47 -4.68 -4.26 5.14
C GLN A 47 -5.33 -5.27 4.19
N THR A 48 -4.68 -5.60 3.08
CA THR A 48 -5.26 -6.40 1.99
C THR A 48 -4.92 -7.87 2.09
N GLY A 49 -3.74 -8.21 2.61
CA GLY A 49 -3.16 -9.55 2.56
C GLY A 49 -2.57 -9.91 1.19
N GLU A 50 -2.48 -8.95 0.28
CA GLU A 50 -1.93 -9.14 -1.07
C GLU A 50 -0.42 -8.96 -1.06
N VAL A 51 0.30 -10.03 -1.37
CA VAL A 51 1.76 -10.06 -1.37
C VAL A 51 2.31 -9.72 -2.74
N GLY A 52 1.79 -10.33 -3.82
CA GLY A 52 2.35 -10.23 -5.18
C GLY A 52 2.85 -8.84 -5.61
N SER A 53 1.97 -7.83 -5.67
CA SER A 53 2.36 -6.48 -6.11
C SER A 53 3.18 -5.71 -5.07
N SER A 54 2.96 -5.98 -3.79
CA SER A 54 3.62 -5.29 -2.67
C SER A 54 5.04 -5.80 -2.45
N ALA A 55 5.30 -7.10 -2.65
CA ALA A 55 6.58 -7.75 -2.39
C ALA A 55 7.71 -7.20 -3.25
N MET A 56 7.43 -6.90 -4.52
CA MET A 56 8.42 -6.31 -5.43
C MET A 56 8.84 -4.90 -4.95
N LEU A 57 7.87 -4.08 -4.55
CA LEU A 57 8.13 -2.77 -3.95
C LEU A 57 8.91 -2.89 -2.64
N ILE A 58 8.51 -3.80 -1.75
CA ILE A 58 9.18 -4.04 -0.47
C ILE A 58 10.64 -4.42 -0.69
N LYS A 59 10.94 -5.34 -1.63
CA LYS A 59 12.32 -5.72 -1.99
C LYS A 59 13.15 -4.54 -2.48
N GLU A 60 12.61 -3.75 -3.41
CA GLU A 60 13.32 -2.57 -3.92
C GLU A 60 13.68 -1.60 -2.79
N LYS A 61 12.76 -1.36 -1.85
CA LYS A 61 13.01 -0.44 -0.73
C LYS A 61 13.96 -1.03 0.31
N ILE A 62 13.97 -2.34 0.52
CA ILE A 62 14.96 -3.01 1.37
C ILE A 62 16.37 -2.88 0.75
N GLU A 63 16.52 -3.04 -0.56
CA GLU A 63 17.80 -2.81 -1.24
C GLU A 63 18.26 -1.35 -1.09
N ALA A 64 17.34 -0.38 -1.20
CA ALA A 64 17.65 1.02 -0.93
C ALA A 64 18.02 1.27 0.54
N LEU A 65 17.40 0.56 1.48
CA LEU A 65 17.71 0.62 2.91
C LEU A 65 19.13 0.11 3.21
N LYS A 66 19.68 -0.82 2.42
CA LYS A 66 21.08 -1.27 2.62
C LYS A 66 22.09 -0.14 2.59
N ALA A 67 21.81 0.93 1.83
CA ALA A 67 22.68 2.09 1.72
C ALA A 67 22.73 2.93 3.02
N THR A 68 21.72 2.82 3.88
CA THR A 68 21.60 3.62 5.12
C THR A 68 21.66 2.76 6.38
N ASP A 69 21.11 1.54 6.36
CA ASP A 69 21.10 0.58 7.46
C ASP A 69 21.11 -0.86 6.92
N ALA A 70 22.32 -1.36 6.65
CA ALA A 70 22.54 -2.70 6.12
C ALA A 70 22.05 -3.81 7.06
N ALA A 71 22.17 -3.64 8.38
CA ALA A 71 21.76 -4.66 9.34
C ALA A 71 20.23 -4.84 9.36
N LYS A 72 19.48 -3.73 9.36
CA LYS A 72 18.01 -3.79 9.23
C LYS A 72 17.59 -4.32 7.86
N ALA A 73 18.26 -3.92 6.80
CA ALA A 73 17.95 -4.39 5.46
C ALA A 73 18.15 -5.91 5.31
N ASP A 74 19.22 -6.49 5.85
CA ASP A 74 19.46 -7.94 5.80
C ASP A 74 18.36 -8.72 6.56
N ALA A 75 18.01 -8.25 7.76
CA ALA A 75 16.92 -8.85 8.54
C ALA A 75 15.57 -8.80 7.80
N LEU A 76 15.27 -7.68 7.15
CA LEU A 76 14.03 -7.50 6.38
C LEU A 76 14.05 -8.26 5.05
N ALA A 77 15.21 -8.45 4.42
CA ALA A 77 15.35 -9.23 3.19
C ALA A 77 14.99 -10.71 3.43
N GLN A 78 15.33 -11.26 4.58
CA GLN A 78 14.90 -12.60 4.98
C GLN A 78 13.39 -12.66 5.19
N ASP A 79 12.83 -11.69 5.91
CA ASP A 79 11.40 -11.62 6.18
C ASP A 79 10.57 -11.46 4.91
N VAL A 80 11.02 -10.67 3.93
CA VAL A 80 10.26 -10.50 2.67
C VAL A 80 10.26 -11.78 1.84
N ALA A 81 11.35 -12.55 1.85
CA ALA A 81 11.40 -13.85 1.18
C ALA A 81 10.44 -14.87 1.83
N GLU A 82 10.20 -14.75 3.13
CA GLU A 82 9.15 -15.52 3.81
C GLU A 82 7.75 -14.98 3.45
N LEU A 83 7.57 -13.66 3.43
CA LEU A 83 6.31 -13.02 3.06
C LEU A 83 5.86 -13.46 1.66
N GLU A 84 6.77 -13.52 0.68
CA GLU A 84 6.49 -14.01 -0.68
C GLU A 84 5.97 -15.45 -0.72
N LYS A 85 6.46 -16.32 0.18
CA LYS A 85 5.97 -17.71 0.28
C LYS A 85 4.57 -17.78 0.90
N LEU A 86 4.08 -16.69 1.48
CA LEU A 86 2.74 -16.55 2.02
C LEU A 86 1.77 -15.94 1.00
N ASP A 87 2.18 -15.78 -0.26
CA ASP A 87 1.24 -15.42 -1.33
C ASP A 87 0.10 -16.45 -1.41
N GLY A 88 -1.14 -15.95 -1.53
CA GLY A 88 -2.35 -16.76 -1.39
C GLY A 88 -2.74 -17.14 0.05
N LYS A 89 -2.00 -16.72 1.08
CA LYS A 89 -2.29 -16.93 2.51
C LYS A 89 -2.45 -15.60 3.26
N PRO A 90 -3.57 -14.88 3.06
CA PRO A 90 -3.71 -13.49 3.48
C PRO A 90 -3.53 -13.27 4.98
N GLN A 91 -4.03 -14.18 5.83
CA GLN A 91 -3.90 -14.04 7.29
C GLN A 91 -2.43 -14.16 7.76
N GLN A 92 -1.68 -15.09 7.17
CA GLN A 92 -0.26 -15.30 7.49
C GLN A 92 0.57 -14.15 6.93
N ALA A 93 0.28 -13.71 5.70
CA ALA A 93 0.94 -12.56 5.09
C ALA A 93 0.74 -11.27 5.91
N LYS A 94 -0.48 -11.03 6.40
CA LYS A 94 -0.79 -9.89 7.29
C LYS A 94 0.03 -9.94 8.58
N ALA A 95 0.08 -11.10 9.23
CA ALA A 95 0.87 -11.28 10.45
C ALA A 95 2.35 -11.00 10.20
N LYS A 96 2.94 -11.59 9.15
CA LYS A 96 4.36 -11.41 8.81
C LYS A 96 4.67 -9.95 8.44
N ALA A 97 3.80 -9.30 7.67
CA ALA A 97 3.98 -7.88 7.33
C ALA A 97 3.89 -6.97 8.56
N GLN A 98 3.03 -7.29 9.55
CA GLN A 98 2.97 -6.58 10.81
C GLN A 98 4.26 -6.74 11.64
N GLU A 99 4.84 -7.94 11.67
CA GLU A 99 6.15 -8.17 12.30
C GLU A 99 7.25 -7.33 11.65
N MET A 100 7.28 -7.27 10.32
CA MET A 100 8.24 -6.43 9.58
C MET A 100 8.04 -4.93 9.88
N LEU A 101 6.79 -4.46 9.99
CA LEU A 101 6.50 -3.08 10.39
C LEU A 101 7.03 -2.75 11.79
N ASN A 102 6.88 -3.67 12.74
CA ASN A 102 7.38 -3.48 14.09
C ASN A 102 8.92 -3.37 14.10
N LYS A 103 9.64 -4.11 13.25
CA LYS A 103 11.09 -4.01 13.09
C LYS A 103 11.55 -2.67 12.48
N LEU A 104 10.69 -2.03 11.67
CA LEU A 104 10.96 -0.71 11.09
C LEU A 104 10.66 0.44 12.05
N GLY A 105 9.67 0.27 12.93
CA GLY A 105 9.24 1.28 13.89
C GLY A 105 9.89 1.18 15.27
N SER A 106 10.70 0.13 15.53
CA SER A 106 11.47 -0.06 16.77
C SER A 106 12.91 0.43 16.64
#